data_AF-A0A0J7XSP7-F1
#
_entry.id   AF-A0A0J7XSP7-F1
#
_cell.length_a   1.000
_cell.length_b   1.000
_cell.length_c   1.000
_cell.angle_alpha   90.00
_cell.angle_beta   90.00
_cell.angle_gamma   90.00
#
_symmetry.space_group_name_H-M   'P 1'
#
loop_
_entity.id
_entity.type
_entity.pdbx_description
1 polymer ?
#
loop_
_entity_poly.entity_id
_entity_poly.type
_entity_poly.pdbx_seq_one_letter_code
_entity_poly.pdbx_strand_id
1 'polypeptide(L)'
;MTFLDRFAPLANEAAAAVQRREAQYPTLIEAGKLPADQAAQEIRVWHAIAADWRWVVTLERIEAAPATLAEKVEALEESTRRAERAMRRAFAASDSSVQDAWAQDMPMAEMATRYGEATTRFFAEWERYWCFADLLAWYRRDLPDSEQPGIAHYVEAETRRSCAGRAAA
;
A
#
# COMPACT_ATOMS: atom_id res chain seq x y z
N MET A 1 2.32 21.73 -0.61
CA MET A 1 2.57 20.29 -0.48
C MET A 1 3.16 20.05 0.89
N THR A 2 2.46 19.33 1.77
CA THR A 2 3.02 18.95 3.08
C THR A 2 3.97 17.77 2.93
N PHE A 3 4.82 17.52 3.92
CA PHE A 3 5.63 16.30 3.96
C PHE A 3 4.76 15.03 3.92
N LEU A 4 3.51 15.11 4.39
CA LEU A 4 2.58 13.99 4.45
C LEU A 4 2.01 13.61 3.07
N ASP A 5 1.96 14.56 2.13
CA ASP A 5 1.42 14.35 0.78
C ASP A 5 2.18 13.24 0.04
N ARG A 6 3.46 13.02 0.38
CA ARG A 6 4.28 11.94 -0.19
C ARG A 6 3.77 10.54 0.17
N PHE A 7 2.96 10.41 1.22
CA PHE A 7 2.35 9.16 1.66
C PHE A 7 0.95 8.94 1.10
N ALA A 8 0.41 9.88 0.32
CA ALA A 8 -0.90 9.73 -0.32
C ALA A 8 -1.03 8.45 -1.17
N PRO A 9 -0.01 8.02 -1.95
CA PRO A 9 -0.09 6.75 -2.68
C PRO A 9 -0.32 5.54 -1.78
N LEU A 10 0.33 5.51 -0.60
CA LEU A 10 0.21 4.41 0.36
C LEU A 10 -1.20 4.36 0.97
N ALA A 11 -1.74 5.52 1.36
CA ALA A 11 -3.10 5.63 1.87
C ALA A 11 -4.15 5.23 0.82
N ASN A 12 -3.96 5.67 -0.43
CA ASN A 12 -4.83 5.33 -1.54
C ASN A 12 -4.80 3.83 -1.85
N GLU A 13 -3.62 3.21 -1.87
CA GLU A 13 -3.51 1.77 -2.14
C GLU A 13 -4.10 0.94 -1.00
N ALA A 14 -3.90 1.33 0.27
CA ALA A 14 -4.54 0.67 1.41
C ALA A 14 -6.08 0.73 1.32
N ALA A 15 -6.64 1.87 0.95
CA ALA A 15 -8.08 2.02 0.73
C ALA A 15 -8.58 1.21 -0.48
N ALA A 16 -7.85 1.22 -1.59
CA ALA A 16 -8.17 0.42 -2.77
C ALA A 16 -8.10 -1.09 -2.48
N ALA A 17 -7.19 -1.51 -1.60
CA ALA A 17 -7.06 -2.89 -1.17
C ALA A 17 -8.26 -3.38 -0.33
N VAL A 18 -8.89 -2.50 0.45
CA VAL A 18 -10.18 -2.77 1.11
C VAL A 18 -11.27 -2.94 0.06
N GLN A 19 -11.44 -1.96 -0.82
CA GLN A 19 -12.50 -1.97 -1.85
C GLN A 19 -12.47 -3.23 -2.73
N ARG A 20 -11.26 -3.66 -3.14
CA ARG A 20 -11.11 -4.88 -3.95
C ARG A 20 -11.56 -6.13 -3.19
N ARG A 21 -11.30 -6.21 -1.89
CA ARG A 21 -11.72 -7.35 -1.06
C ARG A 21 -13.22 -7.35 -0.83
N GLU A 22 -13.79 -6.21 -0.50
CA GLU A 22 -15.25 -6.05 -0.35
C GLU A 22 -16.00 -6.40 -1.63
N ALA A 23 -15.44 -6.07 -2.80
CA ALA A 23 -16.04 -6.42 -4.09
C ALA A 23 -15.86 -7.90 -4.47
N GLN A 24 -14.71 -8.52 -4.14
CA GLN A 24 -14.39 -9.88 -4.59
C GLN A 24 -14.85 -10.99 -3.63
N TYR A 25 -14.82 -10.73 -2.32
CA TYR A 25 -15.00 -11.76 -1.30
C TYR A 25 -16.41 -12.36 -1.28
N PRO A 26 -17.51 -11.60 -1.49
CA PRO A 26 -18.85 -12.18 -1.57
C PRO A 26 -18.94 -13.32 -2.60
N THR A 27 -18.45 -13.10 -3.81
CA THR A 27 -18.42 -14.11 -4.88
C THR A 27 -17.56 -15.32 -4.51
N LEU A 28 -16.44 -15.12 -3.81
CA LEU A 28 -15.56 -16.22 -3.38
C LEU A 28 -16.19 -17.05 -2.25
N ILE A 29 -16.94 -16.41 -1.35
CA ILE A 29 -17.69 -17.07 -0.27
C ILE A 29 -18.81 -17.91 -0.86
N GLU A 30 -19.62 -17.33 -1.76
CA GLU A 30 -20.70 -18.03 -2.46
C GLU A 30 -20.18 -19.24 -3.24
N ALA A 31 -18.99 -19.11 -3.85
CA ALA A 31 -18.33 -20.21 -4.55
C ALA A 31 -17.64 -21.24 -3.64
N GLY A 32 -17.69 -21.09 -2.31
CA GLY A 32 -17.03 -21.98 -1.35
C GLY A 32 -15.50 -21.93 -1.39
N LYS A 33 -14.91 -20.90 -2.01
CA LYS A 33 -13.46 -20.73 -2.17
C LYS A 33 -12.79 -19.94 -1.04
N LEU A 34 -13.60 -19.30 -0.20
CA LEU A 34 -13.14 -18.51 0.94
C LEU A 34 -14.15 -18.66 2.10
N PRO A 35 -13.72 -19.11 3.29
CA PRO A 35 -14.57 -19.12 4.48
C PRO A 35 -15.00 -17.69 4.87
N ALA A 36 -16.25 -17.52 5.29
CA ALA A 36 -16.80 -16.22 5.67
C ALA A 36 -16.04 -15.58 6.85
N ASP A 37 -15.67 -16.37 7.86
CA ASP A 37 -14.91 -15.89 9.02
C ASP A 37 -13.52 -15.40 8.62
N GLN A 38 -12.86 -16.11 7.71
CA GLN A 38 -11.57 -15.68 7.16
C GLN A 38 -11.71 -14.37 6.37
N ALA A 39 -12.74 -14.25 5.53
CA ALA A 39 -13.01 -13.03 4.78
C ALA A 39 -13.25 -11.82 5.72
N ALA A 40 -14.03 -12.01 6.78
CA ALA A 40 -14.31 -10.99 7.78
C ALA A 40 -13.04 -10.58 8.55
N GLN A 41 -12.20 -11.54 8.93
CA GLN A 41 -10.92 -11.27 9.57
C GLN A 41 -10.01 -10.44 8.66
N GLU A 42 -9.84 -10.84 7.40
CA GLU A 42 -9.01 -10.11 6.44
C GLU A 42 -9.53 -8.69 6.19
N ILE A 43 -10.84 -8.51 5.99
CA ILE A 43 -11.45 -7.19 5.80
C ILE A 43 -11.21 -6.29 7.03
N ARG A 44 -11.39 -6.80 8.26
CA ARG A 44 -11.09 -6.05 9.50
C ARG A 44 -9.65 -5.54 9.50
N VAL A 45 -8.68 -6.41 9.20
CA VAL A 45 -7.25 -6.05 9.20
C VAL A 45 -6.98 -4.96 8.16
N TRP A 46 -7.53 -5.08 6.95
CA TRP A 46 -7.35 -4.08 5.90
C TRP A 46 -8.03 -2.74 6.20
N HIS A 47 -9.18 -2.73 6.88
CA HIS A 47 -9.76 -1.48 7.38
C HIS A 47 -8.86 -0.81 8.42
N ALA A 48 -8.26 -1.57 9.34
CA ALA A 48 -7.33 -1.03 10.32
C ALA A 48 -6.08 -0.43 9.64
N ILE A 49 -5.53 -1.09 8.61
CA ILE A 49 -4.42 -0.55 7.82
C ILE A 49 -4.84 0.74 7.09
N ALA A 50 -5.98 0.74 6.40
CA ALA A 50 -6.47 1.92 5.69
C ALA A 50 -6.73 3.10 6.64
N ALA A 51 -7.24 2.84 7.85
CA ALA A 51 -7.45 3.86 8.87
C ALA A 51 -6.13 4.46 9.37
N ASP A 52 -5.11 3.63 9.65
CA ASP A 52 -3.79 4.10 10.06
C ASP A 52 -3.17 5.03 9.00
N TRP A 53 -3.23 4.63 7.74
CA TRP A 53 -2.60 5.39 6.65
C TRP A 53 -3.38 6.63 6.25
N ARG A 54 -4.70 6.62 6.42
CA ARG A 54 -5.48 7.85 6.32
C ARG A 54 -5.12 8.82 7.45
N TRP A 55 -4.96 8.32 8.68
CA TRP A 55 -4.48 9.13 9.80
C TRP A 55 -3.09 9.74 9.54
N VAL A 56 -2.18 9.01 8.90
CA VAL A 56 -0.87 9.56 8.50
C VAL A 56 -1.01 10.78 7.58
N VAL A 57 -1.89 10.72 6.58
CA VAL A 57 -2.00 11.80 5.58
C VAL A 57 -2.90 12.95 6.02
N THR A 58 -3.92 12.69 6.84
CA THR A 58 -4.87 13.72 7.29
C THR A 58 -4.59 14.26 8.68
N LEU A 59 -3.79 13.56 9.49
CA LEU A 59 -3.64 13.77 10.94
C LEU A 59 -4.94 13.57 11.74
N GLU A 60 -6.01 13.06 11.11
CA GLU A 60 -7.30 12.78 11.74
C GLU A 60 -7.43 11.29 12.01
N ARG A 61 -7.61 10.91 13.29
CA ARG A 61 -7.86 9.52 13.64
C ARG A 61 -9.25 9.08 13.21
N ILE A 62 -9.32 7.89 12.63
CA ILE A 62 -10.56 7.24 12.21
C ILE A 62 -10.71 5.98 13.03
N GLU A 63 -11.91 5.75 13.54
CA GLU A 63 -12.23 4.52 14.23
C GLU A 63 -12.37 3.37 13.23
N ALA A 64 -11.58 2.34 13.45
CA ALA A 64 -11.69 1.05 12.79
C ALA A 64 -11.59 -0.04 13.85
N ALA A 65 -12.22 -1.19 13.61
CA ALA A 65 -12.06 -2.34 14.48
C ALA A 65 -10.57 -2.69 14.61
N PRO A 66 -10.04 -2.84 15.84
CA PRO A 66 -8.61 -2.94 16.05
C PRO A 66 -8.07 -4.23 15.43
N ALA A 67 -6.86 -4.14 14.87
CA ALA A 67 -6.05 -5.28 14.44
C ALA A 67 -4.67 -5.19 15.07
N THR A 68 -4.13 -6.34 15.46
CA THR A 68 -2.79 -6.41 16.05
C THR A 68 -1.73 -6.10 15.00
N LEU A 69 -0.54 -5.68 15.45
CA LEU A 69 0.57 -5.44 14.53
C LEU A 69 0.95 -6.70 13.73
N ALA A 70 0.96 -7.87 14.38
CA ALA A 70 1.24 -9.15 13.72
C ALA A 70 0.26 -9.45 12.59
N GLU A 71 -1.05 -9.24 12.81
CA GLU A 71 -2.07 -9.41 11.78
C GLU A 71 -1.85 -8.48 10.59
N LYS A 72 -1.50 -7.22 10.84
CA LYS A 72 -1.21 -6.23 9.78
C LYS A 72 0.01 -6.63 8.96
N VAL A 73 1.08 -7.05 9.63
CA VAL A 73 2.32 -7.53 8.98
C VAL A 73 2.04 -8.75 8.11
N GLU A 74 1.35 -9.76 8.64
CA GLU A 74 1.02 -10.98 7.88
C GLU A 74 0.17 -10.68 6.64
N ALA A 75 -0.86 -9.83 6.79
CA ALA A 75 -1.72 -9.42 5.68
C ALA A 75 -0.94 -8.68 4.57
N LEU A 76 0.02 -7.85 4.96
CA LEU A 76 0.90 -7.13 4.04
C LEU A 76 1.93 -8.05 3.40
N GLU A 77 2.52 -8.99 4.12
CA GLU A 77 3.45 -9.98 3.55
C GLU A 77 2.79 -10.84 2.47
N GLU A 78 1.57 -11.31 2.72
CA GLU A 78 0.80 -12.04 1.70
C GLU A 78 0.45 -11.15 0.50
N SER A 79 0.06 -9.89 0.75
CA SER A 79 -0.29 -8.96 -0.34
C SER A 79 0.92 -8.55 -1.18
N THR A 80 2.08 -8.34 -0.56
CA THR A 80 3.36 -8.10 -1.25
C THR A 80 3.73 -9.31 -2.10
N ARG A 81 3.62 -10.54 -1.59
CA ARG A 81 3.86 -11.77 -2.37
C ARG A 81 2.92 -11.90 -3.57
N ARG A 82 1.63 -11.58 -3.40
CA ARG A 82 0.64 -11.60 -4.49
C ARG A 82 0.93 -10.53 -5.54
N ALA A 83 1.24 -9.31 -5.09
CA ALA A 83 1.56 -8.19 -5.98
C ALA A 83 2.86 -8.43 -6.76
N GLU A 84 3.88 -9.02 -6.12
CA GLU A 84 5.12 -9.38 -6.81
C GLU A 84 4.86 -10.39 -7.93
N ARG A 85 4.05 -11.44 -7.65
CA ARG A 85 3.65 -12.41 -8.67
C ARG A 85 2.86 -11.75 -9.81
N ALA A 86 1.97 -10.82 -9.50
CA ALA A 86 1.20 -10.07 -10.49
C ALA A 86 2.11 -9.18 -11.35
N MET A 87 3.04 -8.45 -10.74
CA MET A 87 4.05 -7.63 -11.39
C MET A 87 4.92 -8.47 -12.34
N ARG A 88 5.48 -9.59 -11.86
CA ARG A 88 6.28 -10.50 -12.68
C ARG A 88 5.50 -11.04 -13.89
N ARG A 89 4.23 -11.38 -13.70
CA ARG A 89 3.35 -11.81 -14.80
C ARG A 89 3.04 -10.68 -15.78
N ALA A 90 2.80 -9.47 -15.29
CA ALA A 90 2.56 -8.30 -16.13
C ALA A 90 3.79 -7.95 -16.96
N PHE A 91 4.99 -8.05 -16.38
CA PHE A 91 6.25 -7.88 -17.09
C PHE A 91 6.48 -8.98 -18.14
N ALA A 92 6.28 -10.25 -17.79
CA ALA A 92 6.42 -11.35 -18.75
C ALA A 92 5.44 -11.26 -19.93
N ALA A 93 4.29 -10.61 -19.72
CA ALA A 93 3.28 -10.37 -20.75
C ALA A 93 3.43 -9.02 -21.48
N SER A 94 4.40 -8.18 -21.10
CA SER A 94 4.62 -6.89 -21.77
C SER A 94 5.31 -7.10 -23.13
N ASP A 95 5.19 -6.10 -23.99
CA ASP A 95 5.86 -6.09 -25.30
C ASP A 95 7.39 -6.26 -25.14
N SER A 96 8.04 -6.93 -26.09
CA SER A 96 9.49 -7.13 -26.07
C SER A 96 10.24 -5.80 -26.02
N SER A 97 9.72 -4.74 -26.65
CA SER A 97 10.30 -3.40 -26.58
C SER A 97 10.31 -2.81 -25.16
N VAL A 98 9.29 -3.10 -24.34
CA VAL A 98 9.23 -2.70 -22.93
C VAL A 98 10.22 -3.52 -22.11
N GLN A 99 10.35 -4.82 -22.39
CA GLN A 99 11.30 -5.71 -21.72
C GLN A 99 12.75 -5.32 -22.02
N ASP A 100 13.06 -5.04 -23.29
CA ASP A 100 14.38 -4.60 -23.74
C ASP A 100 14.77 -3.25 -23.15
N ALA A 101 13.84 -2.28 -23.12
CA ALA A 101 14.07 -0.99 -22.49
C ALA A 101 14.32 -1.11 -20.99
N TRP A 102 13.56 -1.98 -20.31
CA TRP A 102 13.78 -2.28 -18.89
C TRP A 102 15.17 -2.90 -18.65
N ALA A 103 15.60 -3.83 -19.49
CA ALA A 103 16.91 -4.47 -19.40
C ALA A 103 18.09 -3.51 -19.66
N GLN A 104 17.82 -2.36 -20.29
CA GLN A 104 18.79 -1.30 -20.55
C GLN A 104 18.75 -0.18 -19.49
N ASP A 105 18.09 -0.42 -18.35
CA ASP A 105 17.91 0.54 -17.27
C ASP A 105 17.28 1.87 -17.75
N MET A 106 16.41 1.82 -18.76
CA MET A 106 15.72 3.01 -19.26
C MET A 106 14.82 3.59 -18.14
N PRO A 107 14.85 4.91 -17.89
CA PRO A 107 13.97 5.53 -16.90
C PRO A 107 12.49 5.26 -17.20
N MET A 108 11.71 4.94 -16.17
CA MET A 108 10.28 4.63 -16.34
C MET A 108 9.50 5.77 -17.03
N ALA A 109 9.84 7.03 -16.75
CA ALA A 109 9.21 8.18 -17.41
C ALA A 109 9.47 8.20 -18.93
N GLU A 110 10.66 7.80 -19.36
CA GLU A 110 11.01 7.69 -20.77
C GLU A 110 10.28 6.52 -21.43
N MET A 111 10.25 5.36 -20.76
CA MET A 111 9.49 4.20 -21.22
C MET A 111 7.99 4.52 -21.40
N ALA A 112 7.37 5.21 -20.43
CA ALA A 112 5.98 5.65 -20.52
C ALA A 112 5.76 6.59 -21.72
N THR A 113 6.68 7.52 -21.94
CA THR A 113 6.61 8.46 -23.07
C THR A 113 6.73 7.74 -24.41
N ARG A 114 7.64 6.77 -24.51
CA ARG A 114 7.99 6.09 -25.76
C ARG A 114 7.03 4.97 -26.14
N TYR A 115 6.58 4.20 -25.16
CA TYR A 115 5.79 2.98 -25.37
C TYR A 115 4.33 3.11 -24.89
N GLY A 116 3.97 4.21 -24.23
CA GLY A 116 2.60 4.57 -23.87
C GLY A 116 1.85 3.43 -23.18
N GLU A 117 0.70 3.05 -23.75
CA GLU A 117 -0.19 2.00 -23.23
C GLU A 117 0.50 0.64 -23.00
N ALA A 118 1.56 0.33 -23.74
CA ALA A 118 2.30 -0.92 -23.57
C ALA A 118 2.97 -1.03 -22.20
N THR A 119 3.25 0.09 -21.52
CA THR A 119 3.83 0.10 -20.17
C THR A 119 2.80 0.11 -19.06
N THR A 120 1.56 0.53 -19.34
CA THR A 120 0.54 0.84 -18.33
C THR A 120 0.29 -0.31 -17.36
N ARG A 121 0.08 -1.53 -17.87
CA ARG A 121 -0.23 -2.68 -17.02
C ARG A 121 0.94 -3.07 -16.13
N PHE A 122 2.16 -3.09 -16.67
CA PHE A 122 3.35 -3.41 -15.89
C PHE A 122 3.60 -2.35 -14.82
N PHE A 123 3.51 -1.06 -15.17
CA PHE A 123 3.74 0.03 -14.23
C PHE A 123 2.71 0.08 -13.11
N ALA A 124 1.44 -0.19 -13.42
CA ALA A 124 0.39 -0.28 -12.39
C ALA A 124 0.67 -1.40 -11.37
N GLU A 125 1.11 -2.58 -11.82
CA GLU A 125 1.46 -3.67 -10.90
C GLU A 125 2.79 -3.44 -10.16
N TRP A 126 3.75 -2.76 -10.80
CA TRP A 126 5.01 -2.35 -10.18
C TRP A 126 4.76 -1.33 -9.05
N GLU A 127 3.94 -0.31 -9.31
CA GLU A 127 3.58 0.71 -8.32
C GLU A 127 2.83 0.08 -7.14
N ARG A 128 1.87 -0.80 -7.42
CA ARG A 128 1.14 -1.55 -6.39
C ARG A 128 2.08 -2.39 -5.53
N TYR A 129 3.02 -3.10 -6.13
CA TYR A 129 4.01 -3.89 -5.39
C TYR A 129 4.81 -3.01 -4.43
N TRP A 130 5.34 -1.88 -4.90
CA TRP A 130 6.12 -0.97 -4.04
C TRP A 130 5.28 -0.30 -2.97
N CYS A 131 4.00 0.02 -3.24
CA CYS A 131 3.10 0.49 -2.20
C CYS A 131 2.96 -0.54 -1.07
N PHE A 132 2.73 -1.83 -1.38
CA PHE A 132 2.65 -2.86 -0.33
C PHE A 132 3.99 -3.10 0.37
N ALA A 133 5.09 -3.07 -0.36
CA ALA A 133 6.43 -3.21 0.22
C ALA A 133 6.74 -2.08 1.20
N ASP A 134 6.38 -0.84 0.85
CA ASP A 134 6.55 0.33 1.70
C ASP A 134 5.64 0.29 2.93
N LEU A 135 4.35 -0.02 2.75
CA LEU A 135 3.42 -0.24 3.85
C LEU A 135 3.99 -1.28 4.84
N LEU A 136 4.47 -2.41 4.33
CA LEU A 136 5.08 -3.48 5.14
C LEU A 136 6.33 -3.00 5.86
N ALA A 137 7.22 -2.26 5.18
CA ALA A 137 8.42 -1.72 5.78
C ALA A 137 8.11 -0.82 6.98
N TRP A 138 7.08 0.02 6.87
CA TRP A 138 6.63 0.88 7.96
C TRP A 138 6.12 0.10 9.17
N TYR A 139 5.25 -0.90 8.98
CA TYR A 139 4.78 -1.71 10.11
C TYR A 139 5.89 -2.55 10.75
N ARG A 140 6.89 -2.98 9.97
CA ARG A 140 8.07 -3.64 10.55
C ARG A 140 8.87 -2.71 11.44
N ARG A 141 8.81 -1.39 11.25
CA ARG A 141 9.45 -0.42 12.16
C ARG A 141 8.74 -0.30 13.51
N ASP A 142 7.45 -0.65 13.56
CA ASP A 142 6.68 -0.67 14.80
C ASP A 142 6.89 -1.96 15.62
N LEU A 143 7.69 -2.92 15.12
CA LEU A 143 8.04 -4.13 15.88
C LEU A 143 9.01 -3.79 17.03
N PRO A 144 8.95 -4.52 18.16
CA PRO A 144 9.77 -4.22 19.35
C PRO A 144 11.29 -4.18 19.09
N ASP A 145 11.78 -4.94 18.12
CA ASP A 145 13.21 -5.06 17.81
C ASP A 145 13.69 -4.01 16.79
N SER A 146 12.81 -3.13 16.31
CA SER A 146 13.19 -2.08 15.37
C SER A 146 13.80 -0.88 16.09
N GLU A 147 14.99 -0.47 15.64
CA GLU A 147 15.63 0.78 16.07
C GLU A 147 15.11 2.02 15.31
N GLN A 148 14.25 1.82 14.31
CA GLN A 148 13.71 2.91 13.49
C GLN A 148 12.35 3.38 14.03
N PRO A 149 12.06 4.69 14.01
CA PRO A 149 10.76 5.20 14.41
C PRO A 149 9.66 4.73 13.45
N GLY A 150 8.59 4.18 14.00
CA GLY A 150 7.42 3.74 13.25
C GLY A 150 6.36 4.83 13.06
N ILE A 151 5.14 4.42 12.68
CA ILE A 151 4.12 5.33 12.13
C ILE A 151 3.71 6.41 13.14
N ALA A 152 3.44 6.01 14.39
CA ALA A 152 2.95 6.93 15.43
C ALA A 152 3.94 8.07 15.71
N HIS A 153 5.24 7.78 15.77
CA HIS A 153 6.28 8.77 16.00
C HIS A 153 6.27 9.88 14.94
N TYR A 154 6.13 9.51 13.66
CA TYR A 154 6.11 10.47 12.56
C TYR A 154 4.88 11.37 12.59
N VAL A 155 3.71 10.80 12.89
CA VAL A 155 2.46 11.57 12.99
C VAL A 155 2.51 12.57 14.16
N GLU A 156 3.06 12.16 15.30
CA GLU A 156 3.26 13.04 16.46
C GLU A 156 4.26 14.17 16.18
N ALA A 157 5.34 13.88 15.45
CA ALA A 157 6.32 14.89 15.07
C ALA A 157 5.71 15.95 14.15
N GLU A 158 4.90 15.53 13.17
CA GLU A 158 4.28 16.46 12.22
C GLU A 158 3.15 17.26 12.87
N THR A 159 2.33 16.63 13.72
CA THR A 159 1.29 17.33 14.49
C THR A 159 1.89 18.45 15.35
N ARG A 160 3.02 18.18 16.01
CA ARG A 160 3.76 19.20 16.78
C ARG A 160 4.23 20.36 15.91
N ARG A 161 4.77 20.09 14.72
CA ARG A 161 5.19 21.12 13.76
C ARG A 161 4.01 21.98 13.29
N SER A 162 2.89 21.36 12.93
CA SER A 162 1.68 22.08 12.50
C SER A 162 1.06 22.92 13.61
N CYS A 163 1.17 22.53 14.87
CA CYS A 163 0.74 23.34 16.01
C CYS A 163 1.69 24.52 16.27
N ALA A 164 3.01 24.29 16.21
CA ALA A 164 4.01 25.35 16.39
C ALA A 164 3.92 26.43 15.30
N GLY A 165 3.71 26.05 14.05
CA GLY A 165 3.54 27.00 12.94
C GLY A 165 2.27 27.85 13.04
N ARG A 166 1.20 27.32 13.64
CA ARG A 166 -0.05 28.07 13.90
C ARG A 166 0.04 29.04 15.08
N ALA A 167 0.90 28.77 16.06
CA ALA A 167 1.12 29.67 17.19
C ALA A 167 2.07 30.84 16.87
N ALA A 168 2.81 30.76 15.77
CA ALA A 168 3.77 31.76 15.32
C ALA A 168 3.26 32.68 14.19
N ALA A 169 2.03 32.46 13.72
CA ALA A 169 1.33 33.24 12.69
C ALA A 169 0.22 34.08 13.32
#